data_AF-A0A9D1AV97-F1
#
_entry.id   AF-A0A9D1AV97-F1
#
_cell.length_a   1.000
_cell.length_b   1.000
_cell.length_c   1.000
_cell.angle_alpha   90.00
_cell.angle_beta   90.00
_cell.angle_gamma   90.00
#
_symmetry.space_group_name_H-M   'P 1'
#
loop_
_entity.id
_entity.type
_entity.pdbx_description
1 polymer ?
#
loop_
_entity_poly.entity_id
_entity_poly.type
_entity_poly.pdbx_seq_one_letter_code
_entity_poly.pdbx_strand_id
1 'polypeptide(L)'
;MRGFPDSADRLLVIFSDVEMGAGGVLDDFPHSDWLSELMLSYTQGPTASLALDLVFNGDTFDLLKTSIEGHYPRYVTEEVALAKLERVIAAHPDFFTGIRTFLEGAHVAPRRVHFVVGNHDAELVFPAVQRRIASLIGVEGVHFAGFDLDIGDVHIEHGNQGDPMFAVDPARPIIEWRDQVLLDLPWGSTTLIDVVLPLQPLLYPLDRVRPRTRVFELLPEVKDLLANAFWRYWTREYLYGVLQRSDPTWKISWTMLKEVMYRFSTFDPETSGVPYKDLLRREEHHRVTVVGHHHQPAWWSWGDRKVLQAGCLRNEYVLGHDGAIESMLPKVYAEVAMSGDRAVRSHLVEIDGPAAPGHMPASLNDLRAQALPLLAPAEERAQLQLAEQAQIAREAEDGSEG
;
A
#
# COMPACT_ATOMS: atom_id res chain seq x y z
N MET A 1 5.13 -24.48 -16.81
CA MET A 1 3.73 -24.75 -17.24
C MET A 1 2.88 -24.77 -15.98
N ARG A 2 1.89 -23.88 -15.84
CA ARG A 2 1.01 -23.84 -14.64
C ARG A 2 0.16 -25.13 -14.65
N GLY A 3 0.49 -26.12 -13.83
CA GLY A 3 -0.22 -27.41 -13.80
C GLY A 3 -1.45 -27.34 -12.90
N PHE A 4 -2.66 -27.34 -13.46
CA PHE A 4 -3.93 -27.28 -12.72
C PHE A 4 -4.54 -28.66 -12.47
N PRO A 5 -5.20 -28.87 -11.32
CA PRO A 5 -6.00 -30.08 -11.12
C PRO A 5 -7.07 -30.18 -12.22
N ASP A 6 -7.28 -31.38 -12.77
CA ASP A 6 -8.27 -31.62 -13.83
C ASP A 6 -9.72 -31.24 -13.42
N SER A 7 -9.98 -31.21 -12.11
CA SER A 7 -11.28 -30.83 -11.56
C SER A 7 -11.49 -29.32 -11.43
N ALA A 8 -10.47 -28.50 -11.69
CA ALA A 8 -10.57 -27.05 -11.53
C ALA A 8 -11.45 -26.44 -12.62
N ASP A 9 -12.41 -25.62 -12.23
CA ASP A 9 -13.30 -24.87 -13.13
C ASP A 9 -13.18 -23.34 -12.97
N ARG A 10 -12.52 -22.87 -11.91
CA ARG A 10 -12.25 -21.47 -11.62
C ARG A 10 -10.84 -21.28 -11.06
N LEU A 11 -10.25 -20.11 -11.35
CA LEU A 11 -8.99 -19.66 -10.77
C LEU A 11 -9.11 -18.22 -10.30
N LEU A 12 -8.70 -17.99 -9.05
CA LEU A 12 -8.56 -16.68 -8.43
C LEU A 12 -7.09 -16.29 -8.52
N VAL A 13 -6.83 -15.09 -9.04
CA VAL A 13 -5.51 -14.47 -9.07
C VAL A 13 -5.58 -13.23 -8.20
N ILE A 14 -4.91 -13.27 -7.05
CA ILE A 14 -5.12 -12.32 -5.96
C ILE A 14 -3.84 -11.52 -5.75
N PHE A 15 -3.88 -10.24 -6.10
CA PHE A 15 -2.80 -9.28 -5.95
C PHE A 15 -3.07 -8.42 -4.71
N SER A 16 -2.07 -8.16 -3.88
CA SER A 16 -2.15 -7.25 -2.73
C SER A 16 -1.01 -6.24 -2.78
N ASP A 17 -1.21 -5.09 -2.13
CA ASP A 17 -0.15 -4.11 -1.87
C ASP A 17 0.58 -3.73 -3.18
N VAL A 18 -0.23 -3.33 -4.17
CA VAL A 18 0.27 -2.83 -5.45
C VAL A 18 0.76 -1.40 -5.28
N GLU A 19 0.01 -0.57 -4.55
CA GLU A 19 0.34 0.81 -4.22
C GLU A 19 0.67 1.67 -5.47
N MET A 20 -0.17 1.60 -6.51
CA MET A 20 -0.04 2.50 -7.67
C MET A 20 -0.25 3.95 -7.26
N GLY A 21 0.80 4.78 -7.41
CA GLY A 21 0.80 6.17 -6.99
C GLY A 21 0.35 7.15 -8.08
N ALA A 22 0.74 8.41 -7.91
CA ALA A 22 0.44 9.48 -8.87
C ALA A 22 1.53 9.66 -9.93
N GLY A 23 2.33 8.62 -10.22
CA GLY A 23 3.51 8.71 -11.07
C GLY A 23 4.70 9.40 -10.41
N GLY A 24 5.78 9.49 -11.18
CA GLY A 24 7.01 10.17 -10.78
C GLY A 24 7.92 9.32 -9.90
N VAL A 25 8.88 9.99 -9.26
CA VAL A 25 9.99 9.33 -8.56
C VAL A 25 9.57 8.61 -7.27
N LEU A 26 8.44 9.04 -6.69
CA LEU A 26 7.88 8.51 -5.44
C LEU A 26 6.75 7.50 -5.69
N ASP A 27 6.57 7.04 -6.92
CA ASP A 27 5.58 6.02 -7.25
C ASP A 27 6.06 4.63 -6.81
N ASP A 28 5.28 4.00 -5.94
CA ASP A 28 5.61 2.69 -5.40
C ASP A 28 5.48 1.57 -6.45
N PHE A 29 4.69 1.78 -7.51
CA PHE A 29 4.56 0.81 -8.60
C PHE A 29 4.40 1.48 -9.98
N PRO A 30 5.51 1.89 -10.61
CA PRO A 30 5.49 2.53 -11.94
C PRO A 30 5.35 1.53 -13.10
N HIS A 31 4.89 0.29 -12.84
CA HIS A 31 4.94 -0.84 -13.78
C HIS A 31 3.54 -1.38 -14.13
N SER A 32 2.58 -0.48 -14.31
CA SER A 32 1.19 -0.82 -14.63
C SER A 32 1.02 -1.54 -15.97
N ASP A 33 1.93 -1.31 -16.91
CA ASP A 33 2.04 -2.03 -18.19
C ASP A 33 2.36 -3.51 -17.98
N TRP A 34 3.38 -3.80 -17.14
CA TRP A 34 3.75 -5.16 -16.80
C TRP A 34 2.63 -5.90 -16.05
N LEU A 35 1.94 -5.22 -15.12
CA LEU A 35 0.79 -5.81 -14.44
C LEU A 35 -0.35 -6.11 -15.42
N SER A 36 -0.58 -5.22 -16.39
CA SER A 36 -1.53 -5.46 -17.49
C SER A 36 -1.19 -6.72 -18.28
N GLU A 37 0.06 -6.88 -18.69
CA GLU A 37 0.54 -8.09 -19.37
C GLU A 37 0.38 -9.35 -18.51
N LEU A 38 0.71 -9.26 -17.21
CA LEU A 38 0.57 -10.37 -16.27
C LEU A 38 -0.90 -10.81 -16.15
N MET A 39 -1.84 -9.88 -16.00
CA MET A 39 -3.28 -10.19 -15.95
C MET A 39 -3.74 -10.88 -17.23
N LEU A 40 -3.35 -10.33 -18.39
CA LEU A 40 -3.75 -10.87 -19.69
C LEU A 40 -3.14 -12.24 -19.98
N SER A 41 -1.97 -12.56 -19.40
CA SER A 41 -1.36 -13.88 -19.51
C SER A 41 -2.26 -15.02 -19.01
N TYR A 42 -3.15 -14.74 -18.04
CA TYR A 42 -4.10 -15.73 -17.53
C TYR A 42 -5.25 -16.02 -18.50
N THR A 43 -5.49 -15.17 -19.50
CA THR A 43 -6.56 -15.40 -20.48
C THR A 43 -6.18 -16.44 -21.54
N GLN A 44 -4.93 -16.91 -21.52
CA GLN A 44 -4.35 -17.81 -22.53
C GLN A 44 -3.93 -19.16 -21.95
N GLY A 45 -3.66 -20.12 -22.83
CA GLY A 45 -3.09 -21.42 -22.45
C GLY A 45 -4.00 -22.22 -21.49
N PRO A 46 -3.43 -22.91 -20.48
CA PRO A 46 -4.17 -23.81 -19.60
C PRO A 46 -5.29 -23.16 -18.77
N THR A 47 -5.25 -21.84 -18.57
CA THR A 47 -6.24 -21.11 -17.78
C THR A 47 -7.36 -20.50 -18.63
N ALA A 48 -7.24 -20.54 -19.97
CA ALA A 48 -8.19 -19.93 -20.88
C ALA A 48 -9.63 -20.47 -20.69
N SER A 49 -9.77 -21.76 -20.36
CA SER A 49 -11.05 -22.45 -20.16
C SER A 49 -11.64 -22.32 -18.75
N LEU A 50 -10.87 -21.82 -17.78
CA LEU A 50 -11.34 -21.64 -16.41
C LEU A 50 -12.10 -20.33 -16.29
N ALA A 51 -13.10 -20.24 -15.40
CA ALA A 51 -13.56 -18.94 -14.92
C ALA A 51 -12.41 -18.23 -14.19
N LEU A 52 -12.26 -16.91 -14.39
CA LEU A 52 -11.18 -16.15 -13.78
C LEU A 52 -11.72 -14.98 -12.98
N ASP A 53 -11.24 -14.88 -11.75
CA ASP A 53 -11.48 -13.75 -10.85
C ASP A 53 -10.13 -13.12 -10.53
N LEU A 54 -9.88 -11.91 -11.05
CA LEU A 54 -8.77 -11.08 -10.58
C LEU A 54 -9.26 -10.36 -9.33
N VAL A 55 -8.49 -10.47 -8.25
CA VAL A 55 -8.83 -9.81 -6.99
C VAL A 55 -7.68 -8.89 -6.62
N PHE A 56 -7.96 -7.60 -6.56
CA PHE A 56 -7.07 -6.61 -5.99
C PHE A 56 -7.41 -6.46 -4.50
N ASN A 57 -6.67 -7.19 -3.69
CA ASN A 57 -6.90 -7.40 -2.27
C ASN A 57 -6.28 -6.30 -1.41
N GLY A 58 -6.87 -5.10 -1.50
CA GLY A 58 -6.46 -3.89 -0.80
C GLY A 58 -5.15 -3.29 -1.28
N ASP A 59 -5.01 -1.99 -1.02
CA ASP A 59 -3.83 -1.20 -1.37
C ASP A 59 -3.45 -1.36 -2.85
N THR A 60 -4.47 -1.30 -3.71
CA THR A 60 -4.30 -1.31 -5.17
C THR A 60 -3.73 0.01 -5.63
N PHE A 61 -4.25 1.09 -5.06
CA PHE A 61 -3.86 2.47 -5.30
C PHE A 61 -3.24 3.04 -4.04
N ASP A 62 -2.26 3.93 -4.18
CA ASP A 62 -1.72 4.69 -3.05
C ASP A 62 -2.35 6.10 -2.97
N LEU A 63 -3.66 6.12 -2.70
CA LEU A 63 -4.41 7.37 -2.57
C LEU A 63 -4.03 8.10 -1.27
N LEU A 64 -3.66 7.36 -0.23
CA LEU A 64 -3.16 7.92 1.03
C LEU A 64 -1.90 8.78 0.83
N LYS A 65 -0.92 8.30 0.05
CA LYS A 65 0.29 9.07 -0.28
C LYS A 65 0.14 9.93 -1.55
N THR A 66 -1.06 10.08 -2.10
CA THR A 66 -1.28 10.97 -3.26
C THR A 66 -1.57 12.40 -2.81
N SER A 67 -0.70 13.34 -3.21
CA SER A 67 -0.86 14.77 -2.91
C SER A 67 -1.75 15.50 -3.92
N ILE A 68 -2.44 16.54 -3.44
CA ILE A 68 -3.16 17.52 -4.24
C ILE A 68 -2.44 18.86 -4.04
N GLU A 69 -2.02 19.49 -5.14
CA GLU A 69 -1.33 20.79 -5.11
C GLU A 69 -0.14 20.83 -4.13
N GLY A 70 0.62 19.72 -4.04
CA GLY A 70 1.80 19.61 -3.17
C GLY A 70 1.50 19.31 -1.69
N HIS A 71 0.24 19.08 -1.32
CA HIS A 71 -0.16 18.80 0.06
C HIS A 71 -0.87 17.44 0.16
N TYR A 72 -0.70 16.75 1.29
CA TYR A 72 -1.41 15.50 1.59
C TYR A 72 -2.67 15.80 2.40
N PRO A 73 -3.88 15.68 1.82
CA PRO A 73 -5.09 16.11 2.51
C PRO A 73 -5.44 15.17 3.66
N ARG A 74 -5.61 15.74 4.86
CA ARG A 74 -6.15 15.03 6.03
C ARG A 74 -7.68 14.93 6.00
N TYR A 75 -8.35 15.93 5.43
CA TYR A 75 -9.80 15.95 5.24
C TYR A 75 -10.14 15.39 3.86
N VAL A 76 -10.41 14.09 3.80
CA VAL A 76 -10.67 13.41 2.52
C VAL A 76 -12.17 13.38 2.26
N THR A 77 -12.65 14.35 1.48
CA THR A 77 -14.01 14.35 0.91
C THR A 77 -14.08 13.48 -0.34
N GLU A 78 -15.29 13.25 -0.86
CA GLU A 78 -15.48 12.59 -2.17
C GLU A 78 -14.75 13.34 -3.30
N GLU A 79 -14.76 14.67 -3.29
CA GLU A 79 -14.05 15.51 -4.27
C GLU A 79 -12.53 15.32 -4.20
N VAL A 80 -11.98 15.33 -2.98
CA VAL A 80 -10.55 15.07 -2.75
C VAL A 80 -10.17 13.67 -3.20
N ALA A 81 -10.99 12.66 -2.88
CA ALA A 81 -10.78 11.28 -3.29
C ALA A 81 -10.74 11.14 -4.83
N LEU A 82 -11.68 11.78 -5.54
CA LEU A 82 -11.68 11.80 -6.99
C LEU A 82 -10.46 12.51 -7.57
N ALA A 83 -10.08 13.66 -7.02
CA ALA A 83 -8.91 14.40 -7.48
C ALA A 83 -7.60 13.60 -7.32
N LYS A 84 -7.45 12.85 -6.22
CA LYS A 84 -6.35 11.89 -6.04
C LYS A 84 -6.40 10.78 -7.08
N LEU A 85 -7.58 10.16 -7.25
CA LEU A 85 -7.78 9.07 -8.20
C LEU A 85 -7.44 9.50 -9.64
N GLU A 86 -7.83 10.70 -10.09
CA GLU A 86 -7.51 11.17 -11.45
C GLU A 86 -6.00 11.24 -11.70
N ARG A 87 -5.20 11.57 -10.68
CA ARG A 87 -3.74 11.57 -10.80
C ARG A 87 -3.19 10.16 -11.00
N VAL A 88 -3.69 9.19 -10.22
CA VAL A 88 -3.32 7.78 -10.35
C VAL A 88 -3.76 7.24 -11.72
N ILE A 89 -4.96 7.56 -12.18
CA ILE A 89 -5.46 7.20 -13.53
C ILE A 89 -4.53 7.74 -14.61
N ALA A 90 -4.11 9.00 -14.50
CA ALA A 90 -3.22 9.61 -15.48
C ALA A 90 -1.83 8.95 -15.51
N ALA A 91 -1.33 8.46 -14.38
CA ALA A 91 -0.05 7.78 -14.27
C ALA A 91 -0.10 6.32 -14.75
N HIS A 92 -1.24 5.64 -14.61
CA HIS A 92 -1.36 4.20 -14.85
C HIS A 92 -2.48 3.82 -15.85
N PRO A 93 -2.55 4.42 -17.05
CA PRO A 93 -3.62 4.11 -18.02
C PRO A 93 -3.62 2.64 -18.48
N ASP A 94 -2.45 1.99 -18.51
CA ASP A 94 -2.30 0.61 -18.96
C ASP A 94 -2.97 -0.40 -18.03
N PHE A 95 -3.04 -0.09 -16.73
CA PHE A 95 -3.74 -0.91 -15.75
C PHE A 95 -5.23 -1.04 -16.08
N PHE A 96 -5.90 0.09 -16.29
CA PHE A 96 -7.33 0.14 -16.60
C PHE A 96 -7.63 -0.43 -17.99
N THR A 97 -6.73 -0.18 -18.95
CA THR A 97 -6.82 -0.77 -20.30
C THR A 97 -6.66 -2.30 -20.24
N GLY A 98 -5.76 -2.80 -19.40
CA GLY A 98 -5.58 -4.21 -19.11
C GLY A 98 -6.83 -4.86 -18.54
N ILE A 99 -7.44 -4.24 -17.52
CA ILE A 99 -8.69 -4.72 -16.94
C ILE A 99 -9.82 -4.76 -17.97
N ARG A 100 -9.99 -3.69 -18.76
CA ARG A 100 -10.99 -3.67 -19.84
C ARG A 100 -10.77 -4.85 -20.80
N THR A 101 -9.54 -5.02 -21.27
CA THR A 101 -9.19 -6.09 -22.21
C THR A 101 -9.42 -7.48 -21.61
N PHE A 102 -9.12 -7.65 -20.33
CA PHE A 102 -9.38 -8.88 -19.58
C PHE A 102 -10.88 -9.21 -19.47
N LEU A 103 -11.76 -8.20 -19.40
CA LEU A 103 -13.20 -8.38 -19.28
C LEU A 103 -13.92 -8.51 -20.63
N GLU A 104 -13.49 -7.74 -21.65
CA GLU A 104 -14.12 -7.68 -22.98
C GLU A 104 -13.83 -8.88 -23.88
N GLY A 105 -12.74 -9.61 -23.64
CA GLY A 105 -12.30 -10.65 -24.55
C GLY A 105 -13.37 -11.72 -24.79
N ALA A 106 -13.36 -12.31 -25.99
CA ALA A 106 -14.22 -13.44 -26.33
C ALA A 106 -13.77 -14.70 -25.55
N HIS A 107 -14.10 -14.76 -24.27
CA HIS A 107 -13.70 -15.81 -23.37
C HIS A 107 -14.73 -16.93 -23.31
N VAL A 108 -14.24 -18.16 -23.24
CA VAL A 108 -15.09 -19.36 -23.11
C VAL A 108 -15.71 -19.52 -21.72
N ALA A 109 -15.19 -18.78 -20.73
CA ALA A 109 -15.63 -18.81 -19.35
C ALA A 109 -15.64 -17.39 -18.75
N PRO A 110 -16.41 -17.14 -17.67
CA PRO A 110 -16.56 -15.81 -17.07
C PRO A 110 -15.25 -15.16 -16.63
N ARG A 111 -15.24 -13.83 -16.65
CA ARG A 111 -14.17 -12.95 -16.17
C ARG A 111 -14.75 -11.94 -15.19
N ARG A 112 -14.08 -11.76 -14.06
CA ARG A 112 -14.47 -10.80 -13.03
C ARG A 112 -13.24 -10.12 -12.46
N VAL A 113 -13.40 -8.88 -12.07
CA VAL A 113 -12.41 -8.11 -11.34
C VAL A 113 -13.04 -7.60 -10.05
N HIS A 114 -12.40 -7.86 -8.93
CA HIS A 114 -12.85 -7.44 -7.61
C HIS A 114 -11.83 -6.52 -6.98
N PHE A 115 -12.30 -5.43 -6.37
CA PHE A 115 -11.50 -4.54 -5.53
C PHE A 115 -11.95 -4.70 -4.08
N VAL A 116 -11.01 -5.08 -3.22
CA VAL A 116 -11.13 -5.06 -1.75
C VAL A 116 -10.45 -3.79 -1.26
N VAL A 117 -11.02 -3.13 -0.27
CA VAL A 117 -10.53 -1.88 0.33
C VAL A 117 -9.36 -2.19 1.26
N GLY A 118 -8.25 -1.46 1.10
CA GLY A 118 -7.14 -1.41 2.04
C GLY A 118 -7.02 -0.07 2.77
N ASN A 119 -5.92 0.16 3.47
CA ASN A 119 -5.68 1.41 4.20
C ASN A 119 -5.03 2.52 3.36
N HIS A 120 -4.40 2.19 2.24
CA HIS A 120 -3.85 3.16 1.27
C HIS A 120 -4.88 3.61 0.23
N ASP A 121 -5.97 2.87 0.03
CA ASP A 121 -7.06 3.18 -0.90
C ASP A 121 -8.45 3.15 -0.24
N ALA A 122 -8.52 3.52 1.05
CA ALA A 122 -9.77 3.60 1.80
C ALA A 122 -10.83 4.51 1.13
N GLU A 123 -10.42 5.45 0.27
CA GLU A 123 -11.27 6.24 -0.60
C GLU A 123 -12.20 5.41 -1.50
N LEU A 124 -11.90 4.13 -1.77
CA LEU A 124 -12.75 3.20 -2.52
C LEU A 124 -14.13 3.00 -1.89
N VAL A 125 -14.34 3.37 -0.61
CA VAL A 125 -15.67 3.35 0.02
C VAL A 125 -16.64 4.38 -0.57
N PHE A 126 -16.13 5.43 -1.24
CA PHE A 126 -16.98 6.45 -1.85
C PHE A 126 -17.63 5.92 -3.14
N PRO A 127 -18.97 5.97 -3.27
CA PRO A 127 -19.65 5.53 -4.48
C PRO A 127 -19.21 6.26 -5.75
N ALA A 128 -18.79 7.53 -5.68
CA ALA A 128 -18.30 8.23 -6.87
C ALA A 128 -16.94 7.72 -7.36
N VAL A 129 -16.04 7.34 -6.45
CA VAL A 129 -14.74 6.73 -6.78
C VAL A 129 -14.96 5.40 -7.52
N GLN A 130 -15.84 4.56 -6.97
CA GLN A 130 -16.23 3.28 -7.61
C GLN A 130 -16.84 3.50 -9.00
N ARG A 131 -17.80 4.43 -9.13
CA ARG A 131 -18.40 4.78 -10.43
C ARG A 131 -17.37 5.31 -11.42
N ARG A 132 -16.40 6.09 -10.96
CA ARG A 132 -15.35 6.66 -11.82
C ARG A 132 -14.43 5.58 -12.38
N ILE A 133 -14.02 4.62 -11.55
CA ILE A 133 -13.23 3.44 -11.96
C ILE A 133 -14.04 2.57 -12.93
N ALA A 134 -15.28 2.22 -12.57
CA ALA A 134 -16.15 1.41 -13.42
C ALA A 134 -16.41 2.08 -14.77
N SER A 135 -16.65 3.40 -14.80
CA SER A 135 -16.83 4.17 -16.03
C SER A 135 -15.55 4.24 -16.86
N LEU A 136 -14.36 4.28 -16.25
CA LEU A 136 -13.10 4.25 -16.97
C LEU A 136 -12.90 2.92 -17.69
N ILE A 137 -13.19 1.82 -16.99
CA ILE A 137 -13.10 0.47 -17.52
C ILE A 137 -14.17 0.26 -18.60
N GLY A 138 -15.38 0.79 -18.39
CA GLY A 138 -16.40 0.92 -19.43
C GLY A 138 -17.15 -0.38 -19.77
N VAL A 139 -16.94 -1.45 -19.01
CA VAL A 139 -17.58 -2.77 -19.19
C VAL A 139 -18.02 -3.40 -17.88
N GLU A 140 -18.95 -4.35 -17.97
CA GLU A 140 -19.43 -5.12 -16.81
C GLU A 140 -18.36 -6.08 -16.27
N GLY A 141 -18.56 -6.57 -15.04
CA GLY A 141 -17.66 -7.53 -14.39
C GLY A 141 -16.65 -6.92 -13.41
N VAL A 142 -16.77 -5.62 -13.12
CA VAL A 142 -16.04 -4.94 -12.04
C VAL A 142 -16.91 -4.90 -10.79
N HIS A 143 -16.34 -5.35 -9.66
CA HIS A 143 -17.02 -5.45 -8.38
C HIS A 143 -16.20 -4.75 -7.28
N PHE A 144 -16.86 -4.02 -6.39
CA PHE A 144 -16.25 -3.42 -5.20
C PHE A 144 -16.80 -4.16 -3.99
N ALA A 145 -15.96 -4.99 -3.36
CA ALA A 145 -16.40 -5.93 -2.33
C ALA A 145 -16.57 -5.28 -0.95
N GLY A 146 -15.94 -4.11 -0.73
CA GLY A 146 -15.80 -3.54 0.61
C GLY A 146 -14.51 -4.03 1.24
N PHE A 147 -14.54 -4.37 2.53
CA PHE A 147 -13.32 -4.71 3.30
C PHE A 147 -12.91 -6.19 3.21
N ASP A 148 -13.80 -7.04 2.70
CA ASP A 148 -13.55 -8.46 2.53
C ASP A 148 -14.36 -9.03 1.34
N LEU A 149 -13.99 -10.22 0.89
CA LEU A 149 -14.62 -10.95 -0.21
C LEU A 149 -14.57 -12.45 0.05
N ASP A 150 -15.75 -13.08 0.07
CA ASP A 150 -15.89 -14.53 0.08
C ASP A 150 -16.22 -15.09 -1.31
N ILE A 151 -15.47 -16.10 -1.74
CA ILE A 151 -15.74 -16.89 -2.94
C ILE A 151 -15.68 -18.38 -2.55
N GLY A 152 -16.85 -18.98 -2.32
CA GLY A 152 -16.95 -20.35 -1.85
C GLY A 152 -16.30 -20.51 -0.47
N ASP A 153 -15.33 -21.43 -0.34
CA ASP A 153 -14.54 -21.63 0.87
C ASP A 153 -13.24 -20.79 0.92
N VAL A 154 -13.13 -19.76 0.07
CA VAL A 154 -12.01 -18.81 0.04
C VAL A 154 -12.45 -17.46 0.62
N HIS A 155 -11.77 -17.03 1.69
CA HIS A 155 -11.91 -15.69 2.27
C HIS A 155 -10.73 -14.81 1.85
N ILE A 156 -11.01 -13.56 1.50
CA ILE A 156 -10.00 -12.60 1.05
C ILE A 156 -10.24 -11.28 1.78
N GLU A 157 -9.24 -10.79 2.50
CA GLU A 157 -9.26 -9.49 3.15
C GLU A 157 -7.89 -8.84 3.04
N HIS A 158 -7.83 -7.51 3.11
CA HIS A 158 -6.56 -6.82 3.05
C HIS A 158 -5.73 -7.08 4.32
N GLY A 159 -6.38 -7.18 5.49
CA GLY A 159 -5.73 -7.50 6.78
C GLY A 159 -5.53 -6.31 7.71
N ASN A 160 -5.77 -5.07 7.25
CA ASN A 160 -5.65 -3.87 8.07
C ASN A 160 -6.62 -3.82 9.26
N GLN A 161 -7.74 -4.56 9.22
CA GLN A 161 -8.66 -4.71 10.37
C GLN A 161 -7.98 -5.41 11.56
N GLY A 162 -6.95 -6.21 11.28
CA GLY A 162 -6.11 -6.85 12.27
C GLY A 162 -5.05 -5.95 12.90
N ASP A 163 -4.77 -4.78 12.30
CA ASP A 163 -3.79 -3.82 12.79
C ASP A 163 -4.50 -2.67 13.52
N PRO A 164 -4.35 -2.53 14.85
CA PRO A 164 -4.98 -1.45 15.61
C PRO A 164 -4.65 -0.03 15.12
N MET A 165 -3.56 0.17 14.36
CA MET A 165 -3.21 1.47 13.77
C MET A 165 -4.05 1.82 12.55
N PHE A 166 -4.49 0.81 11.79
CA PHE A 166 -5.10 0.97 10.48
C PHE A 166 -6.53 0.39 10.38
N ALA A 167 -7.01 -0.24 11.45
CA ALA A 167 -8.39 -0.70 11.57
C ALA A 167 -9.38 0.48 11.57
N VAL A 168 -10.52 0.26 10.92
CA VAL A 168 -11.64 1.23 10.81
C VAL A 168 -12.94 0.53 11.24
N ASP A 169 -14.07 1.25 11.25
CA ASP A 169 -15.39 0.63 11.34
C ASP A 169 -15.94 0.38 9.92
N PRO A 170 -15.97 -0.88 9.41
CA PRO A 170 -16.47 -1.17 8.07
C PRO A 170 -17.91 -0.74 7.83
N ALA A 171 -18.73 -0.66 8.89
CA ALA A 171 -20.12 -0.23 8.79
C ALA A 171 -20.27 1.30 8.76
N ARG A 172 -19.22 2.03 9.15
CA ARG A 172 -19.20 3.51 9.21
C ARG A 172 -17.83 4.05 8.76
N PRO A 173 -17.41 3.80 7.51
CA PRO A 173 -16.12 4.23 7.01
C PRO A 173 -16.07 5.72 6.66
N ILE A 174 -17.20 6.44 6.81
CA ILE A 174 -17.35 7.87 6.55
C ILE A 174 -18.05 8.54 7.74
N ILE A 175 -17.75 9.82 7.93
CA ILE A 175 -18.28 10.66 9.00
C ILE A 175 -18.78 11.99 8.43
N GLU A 176 -19.79 12.58 9.08
CA GLU A 176 -20.25 13.93 8.77
C GLU A 176 -19.60 14.95 9.71
N TRP A 177 -19.00 16.00 9.14
CA TRP A 177 -18.36 17.07 9.89
C TRP A 177 -18.45 18.40 9.16
N ARG A 178 -18.96 19.44 9.83
CA ARG A 178 -19.12 20.81 9.28
C ARG A 178 -19.80 20.81 7.90
N ASP A 179 -20.91 20.08 7.79
CA ASP A 179 -21.70 19.91 6.56
C ASP A 179 -20.94 19.24 5.39
N GLN A 180 -19.83 18.55 5.69
CA GLN A 180 -19.08 17.74 4.74
C GLN A 180 -19.09 16.27 5.14
N VAL A 181 -19.07 15.38 4.15
CA VAL A 181 -18.83 13.95 4.34
C VAL A 181 -17.33 13.70 4.15
N LEU A 182 -16.70 13.12 5.16
CA LEU A 182 -15.27 12.81 5.17
C LEU A 182 -15.06 11.31 5.33
N LEU A 183 -13.96 10.81 4.79
CA LEU A 183 -13.44 9.49 5.11
C LEU A 183 -13.02 9.43 6.58
N ASP A 184 -13.44 8.38 7.29
CA ASP A 184 -13.09 8.19 8.69
C ASP A 184 -11.69 7.55 8.83
N LEU A 185 -10.66 8.31 8.47
CA LEU A 185 -9.28 7.81 8.47
C LEU A 185 -8.90 7.23 9.85
N PRO A 186 -8.21 6.07 9.87
CA PRO A 186 -7.68 5.53 11.10
C PRO A 186 -6.51 6.39 11.59
N TRP A 187 -6.18 6.26 12.87
CA TRP A 187 -5.14 7.08 13.49
C TRP A 187 -3.77 6.91 12.80
N GLY A 188 -3.43 5.69 12.37
CA GLY A 188 -2.20 5.40 11.64
C GLY A 188 -2.09 6.22 10.35
N SER A 189 -3.16 6.28 9.55
CA SER A 189 -3.19 7.10 8.32
C SER A 189 -3.06 8.59 8.61
N THR A 190 -3.78 9.13 9.61
CA THR A 190 -3.65 10.55 9.97
C THR A 190 -2.24 10.91 10.44
N THR A 191 -1.59 10.01 11.18
CA THR A 191 -0.25 10.22 11.68
C THR A 191 0.79 10.06 10.58
N LEU A 192 0.58 9.14 9.63
CA LEU A 192 1.38 9.05 8.42
C LEU A 192 1.36 10.38 7.66
N ILE A 193 0.17 10.95 7.44
CA ILE A 193 -0.02 12.23 6.73
C ILE A 193 0.76 13.37 7.40
N ASP A 194 0.66 13.49 8.72
CA ASP A 194 1.23 14.65 9.43
C ASP A 194 2.72 14.52 9.75
N VAL A 195 3.22 13.29 9.93
CA VAL A 195 4.56 13.04 10.46
C VAL A 195 5.49 12.45 9.39
N VAL A 196 5.00 11.49 8.61
CA VAL A 196 5.83 10.68 7.70
C VAL A 196 5.86 11.29 6.30
N LEU A 197 4.71 11.69 5.74
CA LEU A 197 4.64 12.22 4.38
C LEU A 197 5.44 13.54 4.17
N PRO A 198 5.57 14.45 5.15
CA PRO A 198 6.46 15.60 5.01
C PRO A 198 7.95 15.23 4.87
N LEU A 199 8.32 14.00 5.26
CA LEU A 199 9.66 13.45 5.14
C LEU A 199 9.75 12.40 4.02
N GLN A 200 8.72 12.27 3.17
CA GLN A 200 8.63 11.23 2.15
C GLN A 200 9.85 11.17 1.22
N PRO A 201 10.46 12.29 0.75
CA PRO A 201 11.65 12.20 -0.11
C PRO A 201 12.81 11.42 0.52
N LEU A 202 13.00 11.54 1.84
CA LEU A 202 14.02 10.81 2.58
C LEU A 202 13.56 9.38 2.94
N LEU A 203 12.30 9.23 3.33
CA LEU A 203 11.77 7.97 3.86
C LEU A 203 11.35 6.98 2.78
N TYR A 204 11.06 7.46 1.56
CA TYR A 204 10.58 6.63 0.46
C TYR A 204 11.53 5.49 0.11
N PRO A 205 12.86 5.71 -0.06
CA PRO A 205 13.77 4.60 -0.27
C PRO A 205 13.83 3.66 0.95
N LEU A 206 13.68 4.17 2.17
CA LEU A 206 13.81 3.39 3.40
C LEU A 206 12.61 2.46 3.63
N ASP A 207 11.40 2.90 3.31
CA ASP A 207 10.18 2.08 3.42
C ASP A 207 10.21 0.84 2.51
N ARG A 208 11.02 0.88 1.45
CA ARG A 208 11.12 -0.17 0.42
C ARG A 208 12.27 -1.15 0.64
N VAL A 209 13.06 -0.95 1.68
CA VAL A 209 14.25 -1.79 1.95
C VAL A 209 13.93 -2.81 3.03
N ARG A 210 14.38 -4.06 2.84
CA ARG A 210 14.14 -5.19 3.74
C ARG A 210 15.46 -5.84 4.19
N PRO A 211 15.56 -6.29 5.47
CA PRO A 211 14.55 -6.18 6.53
C PRO A 211 14.50 -4.77 7.15
N ARG A 212 13.30 -4.29 7.47
CA ARG A 212 13.08 -2.93 8.01
C ARG A 212 13.83 -2.68 9.32
N THR A 213 13.92 -3.68 10.19
CA THR A 213 14.62 -3.61 11.48
C THR A 213 16.08 -3.17 11.31
N ARG A 214 16.75 -3.70 10.28
CA ARG A 214 18.16 -3.42 9.99
C ARG A 214 18.39 -2.02 9.43
N VAL A 215 17.40 -1.43 8.76
CA VAL A 215 17.48 -0.04 8.27
C VAL A 215 17.70 0.92 9.43
N PHE A 216 16.93 0.79 10.51
CA PHE A 216 17.05 1.67 11.69
C PHE A 216 18.32 1.41 12.52
N GLU A 217 18.84 0.18 12.50
CA GLU A 217 20.14 -0.13 13.12
C GLU A 217 21.30 0.56 12.39
N LEU A 218 21.23 0.62 11.05
CA LEU A 218 22.27 1.23 10.22
C LEU A 218 22.11 2.75 10.10
N LEU A 219 20.89 3.29 10.20
CA LEU A 219 20.58 4.73 10.13
C LEU A 219 19.87 5.24 11.40
N PRO A 220 20.56 5.29 12.55
CA PRO A 220 19.99 5.82 13.79
C PRO A 220 19.56 7.29 13.67
N GLU A 221 20.15 8.08 12.77
CA GLU A 221 19.79 9.48 12.53
C GLU A 221 18.35 9.62 12.01
N VAL A 222 17.93 8.74 11.10
CA VAL A 222 16.56 8.73 10.59
C VAL A 222 15.60 8.32 11.71
N LYS A 223 16.01 7.35 12.54
CA LYS A 223 15.23 6.97 13.72
C LYS A 223 15.04 8.15 14.67
N ASP A 224 16.10 8.91 14.96
CA ASP A 224 16.04 10.08 15.83
C ASP A 224 15.18 11.20 15.20
N LEU A 225 15.25 11.37 13.88
CA LEU A 225 14.44 12.34 13.15
C LEU A 225 12.95 12.01 13.27
N LEU A 226 12.58 10.74 13.04
CA LEU A 226 11.23 10.25 13.23
C LEU A 226 10.79 10.40 14.69
N ALA A 227 11.59 9.95 15.65
CA ALA A 227 11.27 10.08 17.07
C ALA A 227 11.00 11.54 17.48
N ASN A 228 11.82 12.48 16.99
CA ASN A 228 11.62 13.90 17.22
C ASN A 228 10.37 14.46 16.52
N ALA A 229 10.07 14.00 15.31
CA ALA A 229 8.87 14.38 14.56
C ALA A 229 7.60 13.89 15.28
N PHE A 230 7.57 12.62 15.70
CA PHE A 230 6.50 12.07 16.51
C PHE A 230 6.38 12.79 17.85
N TRP A 231 7.50 13.07 18.55
CA TRP A 231 7.46 13.81 19.81
C TRP A 231 6.86 15.21 19.65
N ARG A 232 7.22 15.93 18.58
CA ARG A 232 6.62 17.22 18.23
C ARG A 232 5.13 17.10 17.94
N TYR A 233 4.75 16.12 17.13
CA TYR A 233 3.35 15.82 16.83
C TYR A 233 2.57 15.64 18.12
N TRP A 234 3.01 14.76 19.02
CA TRP A 234 2.35 14.51 20.30
C TRP A 234 2.29 15.75 21.22
N THR A 235 3.39 16.49 21.35
CA THR A 235 3.50 17.55 22.37
C THR A 235 2.95 18.92 21.95
N ARG A 236 2.97 19.24 20.65
CA ARG A 236 2.59 20.58 20.16
C ARG A 236 1.32 20.56 19.34
N GLU A 237 1.26 19.71 18.32
CA GLU A 237 0.21 19.73 17.31
C GLU A 237 -1.01 18.94 17.78
N TYR A 238 -0.78 17.76 18.36
CA TYR A 238 -1.80 16.82 18.81
C TYR A 238 -2.47 17.23 20.12
N LEU A 239 -1.73 17.60 21.16
CA LEU A 239 -2.32 18.10 22.41
C LEU A 239 -3.16 19.37 22.18
N TYR A 240 -2.73 20.24 21.27
CA TYR A 240 -3.48 21.44 20.90
C TYR A 240 -4.75 21.11 20.11
N GLY A 241 -4.66 20.22 19.11
CA GLY A 241 -5.82 19.75 18.34
C GLY A 241 -6.87 19.03 19.20
N VAL A 242 -6.42 18.18 20.13
CA VAL A 242 -7.28 17.49 21.10
C VAL A 242 -8.00 18.48 22.03
N LEU A 243 -7.32 19.53 22.48
CA LEU A 243 -7.93 20.58 23.31
C LEU A 243 -9.01 21.36 22.55
N GLN A 244 -8.90 21.46 21.23
CA GLN A 244 -9.90 22.11 20.38
C GLN A 244 -11.16 21.27 20.13
N ARG A 245 -11.18 19.98 20.54
CA ARG A 245 -12.32 19.02 20.65
C ARG A 245 -13.29 18.90 19.46
N SER A 246 -13.08 19.61 18.37
CA SER A 246 -14.07 19.76 17.31
C SER A 246 -13.70 19.01 16.04
N ASP A 247 -12.43 18.64 15.83
CA ASP A 247 -11.98 17.99 14.60
C ASP A 247 -11.92 16.45 14.77
N PRO A 248 -12.70 15.69 13.98
CA PRO A 248 -12.86 14.25 14.14
C PRO A 248 -11.65 13.45 13.66
N THR A 249 -10.73 14.09 12.93
CA THR A 249 -9.52 13.42 12.45
C THR A 249 -8.49 13.24 13.57
N TRP A 250 -8.65 13.92 14.72
CA TRP A 250 -7.78 13.76 15.90
C TRP A 250 -8.27 12.63 16.82
N LYS A 251 -7.95 11.38 16.47
CA LYS A 251 -8.35 10.19 17.24
C LYS A 251 -7.31 9.84 18.31
N ILE A 252 -7.70 9.77 19.59
CA ILE A 252 -6.84 9.30 20.71
C ILE A 252 -7.08 7.83 20.98
N SER A 253 -5.99 7.06 21.01
CA SER A 253 -6.03 5.75 21.65
C SER A 253 -4.79 5.54 22.51
N TRP A 254 -5.02 5.40 23.82
CA TRP A 254 -3.98 5.07 24.81
C TRP A 254 -3.34 3.72 24.57
N THR A 255 -4.09 2.77 24.00
CA THR A 255 -3.58 1.48 23.54
C THR A 255 -2.60 1.68 22.39
N MET A 256 -2.86 2.66 21.52
CA MET A 256 -1.99 3.00 20.38
C MET A 256 -0.76 3.80 20.78
N LEU A 257 -0.84 4.68 21.78
CA LEU A 257 0.36 5.31 22.34
C LEU A 257 1.34 4.26 22.89
N LYS A 258 0.82 3.21 23.53
CA LYS A 258 1.64 2.07 23.98
C LYS A 258 2.23 1.30 22.81
N GLU A 259 1.46 1.08 21.75
CA GLU A 259 1.91 0.40 20.53
C GLU A 259 3.01 1.18 19.81
N VAL A 260 2.87 2.51 19.70
CA VAL A 260 3.90 3.40 19.15
C VAL A 260 5.17 3.35 20.00
N MET A 261 5.03 3.52 21.32
CA MET A 261 6.17 3.39 22.25
C MET A 261 6.81 1.99 22.19
N TYR A 262 6.00 0.95 22.03
CA TYR A 262 6.45 -0.43 21.86
C TYR A 262 7.24 -0.59 20.55
N ARG A 263 6.65 -0.26 19.38
CA ARG A 263 7.30 -0.31 18.06
C ARG A 263 8.60 0.51 18.01
N PHE A 264 8.65 1.67 18.68
CA PHE A 264 9.88 2.46 18.84
C PHE A 264 10.90 1.84 19.81
N SER A 265 10.47 1.03 20.77
CA SER A 265 11.33 0.39 21.79
C SER A 265 11.81 -1.02 21.42
N THR A 266 11.04 -1.78 20.64
CA THR A 266 11.33 -3.17 20.25
C THR A 266 11.99 -3.31 18.90
N PHE A 267 12.03 -2.23 18.12
CA PHE A 267 12.66 -2.19 16.79
C PHE A 267 12.08 -3.20 15.80
N ASP A 268 10.88 -3.71 16.05
CA ASP A 268 10.10 -4.50 15.12
C ASP A 268 8.93 -3.64 14.62
N PRO A 269 9.04 -3.01 13.43
CA PRO A 269 7.94 -2.27 12.83
C PRO A 269 6.82 -3.20 12.33
N GLU A 270 7.05 -4.52 12.35
CA GLU A 270 6.19 -5.54 11.77
C GLU A 270 5.69 -6.56 12.80
N THR A 271 5.25 -6.15 14.00
CA THR A 271 4.33 -7.02 14.75
C THR A 271 3.31 -6.29 15.63
N SER A 272 2.06 -6.37 15.20
CA SER A 272 0.93 -6.91 15.99
C SER A 272 -0.21 -7.36 15.06
N GLY A 273 0.12 -7.92 13.88
CA GLY A 273 -0.88 -8.56 13.02
C GLY A 273 -1.51 -9.75 13.75
N VAL A 274 -2.79 -10.02 13.47
CA VAL A 274 -3.54 -11.14 14.07
C VAL A 274 -2.65 -12.38 14.04
N PRO A 275 -2.53 -13.15 15.14
CA PRO A 275 -1.89 -14.45 15.05
C PRO A 275 -2.72 -15.28 14.07
N TYR A 276 -2.34 -15.30 12.79
CA TYR A 276 -3.09 -15.99 11.72
C TYR A 276 -3.22 -17.49 12.01
N LYS A 277 -2.31 -18.03 12.85
CA LYS A 277 -2.40 -19.36 13.45
C LYS A 277 -3.62 -19.56 14.36
N ASP A 278 -4.11 -18.51 15.01
CA ASP A 278 -5.31 -18.52 15.83
C ASP A 278 -6.58 -18.28 14.99
N LEU A 279 -6.51 -17.44 13.94
CA LEU A 279 -7.56 -17.35 12.91
C LEU A 279 -7.85 -18.74 12.31
N LEU A 280 -6.78 -19.44 11.89
CA LEU A 280 -6.83 -20.83 11.42
C LEU A 280 -7.46 -21.82 12.40
N ARG A 281 -7.59 -21.49 13.68
CA ARG A 281 -8.21 -22.36 14.70
C ARG A 281 -9.67 -21.98 14.97
N ARG A 282 -10.06 -20.73 14.78
CA ARG A 282 -11.37 -20.19 15.16
C ARG A 282 -12.37 -20.16 14.01
N GLU A 283 -11.92 -19.92 12.79
CA GLU A 283 -12.81 -19.85 11.63
C GLU A 283 -12.92 -21.21 10.93
N GLU A 284 -14.02 -21.90 11.17
CA GLU A 284 -14.24 -23.27 10.68
C GLU A 284 -14.76 -23.35 9.24
N HIS A 285 -15.19 -22.22 8.66
CA HIS A 285 -15.88 -22.20 7.36
C HIS A 285 -14.97 -21.96 6.15
N HIS A 286 -13.83 -21.29 6.34
CA HIS A 286 -12.89 -20.97 5.26
C HIS A 286 -11.77 -22.00 5.19
N ARG A 287 -11.55 -22.53 3.99
CA ARG A 287 -10.44 -23.45 3.70
C ARG A 287 -9.18 -22.69 3.31
N VAL A 288 -9.33 -21.58 2.60
CA VAL A 288 -8.21 -20.70 2.25
C VAL A 288 -8.55 -19.29 2.66
N THR A 289 -7.67 -18.65 3.40
CA THR A 289 -7.74 -17.22 3.71
C THR A 289 -6.55 -16.53 3.05
N VAL A 290 -6.77 -15.44 2.34
CA VAL A 290 -5.71 -14.65 1.70
C VAL A 290 -5.69 -13.25 2.31
N VAL A 291 -4.54 -12.83 2.81
CA VAL A 291 -4.31 -11.56 3.52
C VAL A 291 -3.16 -10.77 2.90
N GLY A 292 -3.26 -9.44 2.88
CA GLY A 292 -2.22 -8.49 2.43
C GLY A 292 -1.57 -7.74 3.60
N HIS A 293 -1.39 -6.42 3.45
CA HIS A 293 -1.04 -5.41 4.49
C HIS A 293 0.40 -5.45 5.01
N HIS A 294 1.00 -6.63 5.11
CA HIS A 294 2.33 -6.79 5.70
C HIS A 294 3.48 -6.74 4.67
N HIS A 295 3.16 -6.78 3.37
CA HIS A 295 4.10 -6.79 2.22
C HIS A 295 5.07 -7.98 2.17
N GLN A 296 5.08 -8.83 3.19
CA GLN A 296 5.93 -10.01 3.26
C GLN A 296 5.15 -11.26 2.88
N PRO A 297 5.65 -12.11 1.98
CA PRO A 297 4.99 -13.36 1.65
C PRO A 297 5.19 -14.38 2.78
N ALA A 298 4.10 -14.99 3.23
CA ALA A 298 4.15 -16.05 4.25
C ALA A 298 2.93 -16.97 4.10
N TRP A 299 3.00 -18.18 4.66
CA TRP A 299 1.83 -19.04 4.74
C TRP A 299 1.86 -19.96 5.95
N TRP A 300 0.68 -20.34 6.40
CA TRP A 300 0.47 -21.29 7.50
C TRP A 300 -0.63 -22.27 7.13
N SER A 301 -0.56 -23.50 7.64
CA SER A 301 -1.61 -24.50 7.44
C SER A 301 -2.02 -25.16 8.75
N TRP A 302 -3.28 -25.60 8.78
CA TRP A 302 -3.84 -26.40 9.87
C TRP A 302 -4.86 -27.39 9.29
N GLY A 303 -4.50 -28.67 9.23
CA GLY A 303 -5.32 -29.68 8.55
C GLY A 303 -5.41 -29.37 7.05
N ASP A 304 -6.63 -29.23 6.53
CA ASP A 304 -6.89 -28.86 5.14
C ASP A 304 -7.08 -27.34 4.93
N ARG A 305 -6.94 -26.53 5.98
CA ARG A 305 -7.02 -25.06 5.95
C ARG A 305 -5.65 -24.40 5.75
N LYS A 306 -5.64 -23.24 5.10
CA LYS A 306 -4.43 -22.45 4.81
C LYS A 306 -4.67 -20.96 4.90
N VAL A 307 -3.74 -20.21 5.50
CA VAL A 307 -3.64 -18.76 5.33
C VAL A 307 -2.47 -18.47 4.39
N LEU A 308 -2.71 -17.65 3.37
CA LEU A 308 -1.71 -17.11 2.46
C LEU A 308 -1.58 -15.61 2.71
N GLN A 309 -0.42 -15.16 3.15
CA GLN A 309 -0.05 -13.75 3.18
C GLN A 309 0.61 -13.43 1.83
N ALA A 310 -0.06 -12.63 1.00
CA ALA A 310 0.22 -12.51 -0.44
C ALA A 310 1.58 -11.87 -0.77
N GLY A 311 2.18 -11.10 0.14
CA GLY A 311 3.36 -10.29 -0.15
C GLY A 311 2.95 -8.94 -0.71
N CYS A 312 3.68 -8.42 -1.70
CA CYS A 312 3.34 -7.18 -2.40
C CYS A 312 3.75 -7.19 -3.88
N LEU A 313 3.16 -6.29 -4.67
CA LEU A 313 3.61 -6.01 -6.05
C LEU A 313 4.48 -4.75 -6.16
N ARG A 314 4.46 -3.83 -5.19
CA ARG A 314 5.36 -2.66 -5.21
C ARG A 314 6.84 -3.07 -5.25
N ASN A 315 7.73 -2.19 -5.73
CA ASN A 315 9.18 -2.52 -5.71
C ASN A 315 9.71 -2.50 -4.27
N GLU A 316 10.36 -3.57 -3.85
CA GLU A 316 11.09 -3.66 -2.58
C GLU A 316 12.48 -4.23 -2.85
N TYR A 317 13.44 -3.97 -1.97
CA TYR A 317 14.86 -4.25 -2.19
C TYR A 317 15.51 -4.93 -0.99
N VAL A 318 16.48 -5.79 -1.27
CA VAL A 318 17.30 -6.42 -0.24
C VAL A 318 18.34 -5.43 0.28
N LEU A 319 18.47 -5.37 1.61
CA LEU A 319 19.54 -4.66 2.29
C LEU A 319 20.74 -5.58 2.50
N GLY A 320 21.87 -5.21 1.91
CA GLY A 320 23.17 -5.83 2.15
C GLY A 320 23.68 -5.59 3.57
N HIS A 321 24.61 -6.44 4.01
CA HIS A 321 25.14 -6.38 5.38
C HIS A 321 25.91 -5.09 5.71
N ASP A 322 26.49 -4.46 4.69
CA ASP A 322 27.24 -3.20 4.73
C ASP A 322 26.36 -1.96 4.52
N GLY A 323 25.05 -2.14 4.34
CA GLY A 323 24.11 -1.08 4.04
C GLY A 323 23.95 -0.76 2.55
N ALA A 324 24.54 -1.55 1.65
CA ALA A 324 24.24 -1.48 0.22
C ALA A 324 22.79 -1.89 -0.07
N ILE A 325 22.15 -1.21 -1.01
CA ILE A 325 20.83 -1.63 -1.53
C ILE A 325 21.09 -2.52 -2.73
N GLU A 326 20.74 -3.79 -2.61
CA GLU A 326 21.08 -4.84 -3.57
C GLU A 326 19.95 -5.04 -4.60
N SER A 327 19.59 -6.29 -4.87
CA SER A 327 18.58 -6.65 -5.85
C SER A 327 17.17 -6.30 -5.38
N MET A 328 16.30 -6.00 -6.35
CA MET A 328 14.87 -5.94 -6.14
C MET A 328 14.35 -7.34 -5.74
N LEU A 329 13.48 -7.39 -4.75
CA LEU A 329 12.76 -8.58 -4.34
C LEU A 329 11.74 -8.98 -5.42
N PRO A 330 11.44 -10.28 -5.56
CA PRO A 330 10.43 -10.74 -6.49
C PRO A 330 9.05 -10.21 -6.10
N LYS A 331 8.19 -10.08 -7.10
CA LYS A 331 6.77 -9.78 -6.93
C LYS A 331 6.06 -11.03 -6.45
N VAL A 332 5.20 -10.89 -5.45
CA VAL A 332 4.47 -12.04 -4.90
C VAL A 332 2.98 -11.77 -4.88
N TYR A 333 2.21 -12.78 -5.28
CA TYR A 333 0.75 -12.77 -5.29
C TYR A 333 0.22 -14.19 -5.08
N ALA A 334 -1.08 -14.36 -4.86
CA ALA A 334 -1.68 -15.67 -4.60
C ALA A 334 -2.49 -16.21 -5.79
N GLU A 335 -2.44 -17.52 -5.98
CA GLU A 335 -3.32 -18.26 -6.88
C GLU A 335 -4.12 -19.31 -6.11
N VAL A 336 -5.45 -19.29 -6.30
CA VAL A 336 -6.37 -20.30 -5.74
C VAL A 336 -7.22 -20.92 -6.85
N ALA A 337 -6.99 -22.19 -7.15
CA ALA A 337 -7.82 -22.95 -8.08
C ALA A 337 -8.98 -23.59 -7.33
N MET A 338 -10.18 -23.52 -7.89
CA MET A 338 -11.43 -24.01 -7.31
C MET A 338 -12.13 -25.02 -8.22
N SER A 339 -12.93 -25.88 -7.59
CA SER A 339 -13.89 -26.78 -8.23
C SER A 339 -15.25 -26.52 -7.57
N GLY A 340 -16.15 -25.86 -8.29
CA GLY A 340 -17.34 -25.25 -7.69
C GLY A 340 -16.94 -24.24 -6.59
N ASP A 341 -17.50 -24.40 -5.39
CA ASP A 341 -17.24 -23.53 -4.23
C ASP A 341 -16.08 -24.02 -3.35
N ARG A 342 -15.32 -25.04 -3.78
CA ARG A 342 -14.24 -25.64 -2.99
C ARG A 342 -12.87 -25.35 -3.59
N ALA A 343 -11.96 -24.80 -2.78
CA ALA A 343 -10.55 -24.64 -3.12
C ALA A 343 -9.87 -26.00 -3.26
N VAL A 344 -9.26 -26.27 -4.42
CA VAL A 344 -8.56 -27.53 -4.71
C VAL A 344 -7.04 -27.36 -4.76
N ARG A 345 -6.55 -26.14 -5.00
CA ARG A 345 -5.12 -25.79 -4.91
C ARG A 345 -4.99 -24.34 -4.48
N SER A 346 -4.04 -24.03 -3.60
CA SER A 346 -3.69 -22.67 -3.22
C SER A 346 -2.18 -22.53 -2.98
N HIS A 347 -1.57 -21.45 -3.48
CA HIS A 347 -0.15 -21.16 -3.32
C HIS A 347 0.17 -19.69 -3.61
N LEU A 348 1.34 -19.26 -3.15
CA LEU A 348 1.95 -18.01 -3.57
C LEU A 348 2.75 -18.23 -4.87
N VAL A 349 2.77 -17.21 -5.73
CA VAL A 349 3.56 -17.16 -6.95
C VAL A 349 4.57 -16.04 -6.82
N GLU A 350 5.84 -16.38 -7.00
CA GLU A 350 6.95 -15.43 -7.04
C GLU A 350 7.38 -15.23 -8.50
N ILE A 351 7.49 -13.97 -8.93
CA ILE A 351 7.93 -13.61 -10.27
C ILE A 351 8.83 -12.39 -10.23
N ASP A 352 9.90 -12.40 -11.01
CA ASP A 352 10.75 -11.22 -11.16
C ASP A 352 9.97 -10.10 -11.87
N GLY A 353 9.95 -8.93 -11.24
CA GLY A 353 9.37 -7.73 -11.83
C GLY A 353 10.35 -7.02 -12.77
N PRO A 354 9.85 -6.07 -13.58
CA PRO A 354 10.72 -5.20 -14.36
C PRO A 354 11.63 -4.38 -13.45
N ALA A 355 12.85 -4.09 -13.91
CA ALA A 355 13.76 -3.23 -13.17
C ALA A 355 13.14 -1.83 -13.00
N ALA A 356 13.16 -1.31 -11.78
CA ALA A 356 12.71 0.05 -11.52
C ALA A 356 13.71 1.06 -12.09
N PRO A 357 13.26 2.18 -12.69
CA PRO A 357 14.14 3.28 -13.04
C PRO A 357 14.84 3.80 -11.78
N GLY A 358 16.11 4.22 -11.91
CA GLY A 358 17.11 4.42 -10.84
C GLY A 358 16.81 5.46 -9.75
N HIS A 359 15.77 5.21 -8.95
CA HIS A 359 15.31 6.06 -7.85
C HIS A 359 15.70 5.53 -6.47
N MET A 360 16.35 4.36 -6.41
CA MET A 360 16.93 3.85 -5.17
C MET A 360 18.40 4.28 -5.07
N PRO A 361 18.83 4.79 -3.91
CA PRO A 361 20.25 5.06 -3.68
C PRO A 361 21.05 3.75 -3.70
N ALA A 362 22.34 3.84 -3.95
CA ALA A 362 23.21 2.66 -3.96
C ALA A 362 23.40 2.11 -2.54
N SER A 363 23.35 2.97 -1.52
CA SER A 363 23.48 2.57 -0.13
C SER A 363 22.70 3.45 0.84
N LEU A 364 22.46 2.94 2.03
CA LEU A 364 21.90 3.72 3.14
C LEU A 364 22.80 4.91 3.55
N ASN A 365 24.11 4.86 3.29
CA ASN A 365 25.01 5.97 3.61
C ASN A 365 24.69 7.23 2.79
N ASP A 366 24.20 7.07 1.56
CA ASP A 366 23.80 8.20 0.71
C ASP A 366 22.60 8.96 1.31
N LEU A 367 21.74 8.25 2.03
CA LEU A 367 20.59 8.83 2.74
C LEU A 367 20.98 9.46 4.07
N ARG A 368 22.04 8.97 4.73
CA ARG A 368 22.55 9.57 5.99
C ARG A 368 22.91 11.05 5.79
N ALA A 369 23.55 11.39 4.67
CA ALA A 369 23.92 12.76 4.34
C ALA A 369 22.71 13.69 4.21
N GLN A 370 21.56 13.17 3.76
CA GLN A 370 20.30 13.91 3.65
C GLN A 370 19.56 14.02 5.00
N ALA A 371 19.71 13.03 5.88
CA ALA A 371 19.08 13.01 7.20
C ALA A 371 19.73 14.00 8.19
N LEU A 372 21.06 14.14 8.16
CA LEU A 372 21.82 14.94 9.13
C LEU A 372 21.38 16.42 9.19
N PRO A 373 21.20 17.15 8.07
CA PRO A 373 20.72 18.53 8.11
C PRO A 373 19.32 18.67 8.74
N LEU A 374 18.46 17.67 8.61
CA LEU A 374 17.10 17.71 9.15
C LEU A 374 17.08 17.58 10.68
N LEU A 375 18.11 16.97 11.28
CA LEU A 375 18.28 16.87 12.73
C LEU A 375 18.81 18.16 13.37
N ALA A 376 19.38 19.08 12.59
CA ALA A 376 19.93 20.32 13.13
C ALA A 376 18.83 21.19 13.78
N PRO A 377 19.16 21.99 14.82
CA PRO A 377 18.26 22.97 15.40
C PRO A 377 17.64 23.88 14.34
N ALA A 378 16.42 24.38 14.60
CA ALA A 378 15.66 25.15 13.60
C ALA A 378 16.40 26.40 13.08
N GLU A 379 17.20 27.06 13.93
CA GLU A 379 18.03 28.20 13.56
C GLU A 379 19.16 27.81 12.60
N GLU A 380 19.80 26.67 12.82
CA GLU A 380 20.88 26.14 11.97
C GLU A 380 20.32 25.65 10.63
N ARG A 381 19.12 25.03 10.61
CA ARG A 381 18.42 24.66 9.37
C ARG A 381 18.07 25.88 8.51
N ALA A 382 17.61 26.97 9.13
CA ALA A 382 17.31 28.21 8.41
C ALA A 382 18.57 28.82 7.78
N GLN A 383 19.71 28.75 8.49
CA GLN A 383 21.01 29.21 7.97
C GLN A 383 21.50 28.32 6.81
N LEU A 384 21.36 27.01 6.90
CA LEU A 384 21.72 26.07 5.83
C LEU A 384 20.87 26.28 4.57
N GLN A 385 19.55 26.46 4.70
CA GLN A 385 18.68 26.76 3.55
C GLN A 385 19.02 28.10 2.89
N LEU A 386 19.33 29.13 3.68
CA LEU A 386 19.75 30.43 3.15
C LEU A 386 21.09 30.33 2.42
N ALA A 387 22.03 29.51 2.93
CA ALA A 387 23.32 29.28 2.28
C ALA A 387 23.17 28.51 0.95
N GLU A 388 22.33 27.48 0.92
CA GLU A 388 22.03 26.71 -0.29
C GLU A 388 21.34 27.56 -1.36
N GLN A 389 20.34 28.36 -0.99
CA GLN A 389 19.69 29.32 -1.90
C GLN A 389 20.68 30.36 -2.44
N ALA A 390 21.59 30.85 -1.59
CA ALA A 390 22.64 31.78 -2.02
C ALA A 390 23.64 31.13 -2.97
N GLN A 391 23.94 29.84 -2.82
CA GLN A 391 24.82 29.10 -3.72
C GLN A 391 24.15 28.86 -5.08
N ILE A 392 22.90 28.41 -5.09
CA ILE A 392 22.12 28.22 -6.33
C ILE A 392 22.00 29.53 -7.11
N ALA A 393 21.76 30.65 -6.41
CA ALA A 393 21.70 31.97 -7.03
C ALA A 393 23.05 32.36 -7.69
N ARG A 394 24.18 32.10 -7.03
CA ARG A 394 25.52 32.37 -7.60
C ARG A 394 25.83 31.48 -8.81
N GLU A 395 25.49 30.20 -8.75
CA GLU A 395 25.69 29.27 -9.87
C GLU A 395 24.80 29.63 -11.08
N ALA A 396 23.60 30.18 -10.84
CA ALA A 396 22.73 30.70 -11.90
C ALA A 396 23.26 32.01 -12.52
N GLU A 397 23.90 32.87 -11.73
CA GLU A 397 24.56 34.09 -12.21
C GLU A 397 25.81 33.75 -13.06
N ASP A 398 26.67 32.86 -12.58
CA ASP A 398 27.88 32.41 -13.29
C ASP A 398 27.56 31.60 -14.58
N GLY A 399 26.42 30.89 -14.61
CA GLY A 399 25.94 30.17 -15.80
C GLY A 399 25.32 31.07 -16.88
N SER A 400 25.09 32.35 -16.60
CA SER A 400 24.49 33.32 -17.53
C SER A 400 25.51 34.18 -18.29
N GLU A 401 26.80 34.10 -17.91
CA GLU A 401 27.92 34.79 -18.60
C GLU A 401 28.70 33.88 -19.58
N GLY A 402 28.20 32.66 -19.86
CA GLY A 402 28.81 31.67 -20.76
C GLY A 402 28.30 31.67 -22.19
#